data_AF-A0A067D8S8-F1
#
_entry.id   AF-A0A067D8S8-F1
#
_cell.length_a   1.000
_cell.length_b   1.000
_cell.length_c   1.000
_cell.angle_alpha   90.00
_cell.angle_beta   90.00
_cell.angle_gamma   90.00
#
_symmetry.space_group_name_H-M   'P 1'
#
loop_
_entity.id
_entity.type
_entity.pdbx_description
1 polymer ?
#
loop_
_entity_poly.entity_id
_entity_poly.type
_entity_poly.pdbx_seq_one_letter_code
_entity_poly.pdbx_strand_id
1 'polypeptide(L)'
;ETLLDLEPFNRMWHLSENGESCGQFDVIIIARNGKCANRLLRMQLSSIWTLLAASEDPRLLGSAASFKAPLLKAVSWMADNPGKLFRSQSDVPHCWTFFSTAAYGKRKKVPQ
;
A
#
# COMPACT_ATOMS: atom_id res chain seq x y z
N GLU A 1 -9.59 -19.38 -11.18
CA GLU A 1 -8.76 -18.16 -11.31
C GLU A 1 -8.17 -18.18 -12.69
N THR A 2 -8.30 -17.10 -13.45
CA THR A 2 -7.77 -17.02 -14.80
C THR A 2 -6.25 -16.85 -14.76
N LEU A 3 -5.52 -17.68 -15.50
CA LEU A 3 -4.05 -17.63 -15.58
C LEU A 3 -3.64 -16.77 -16.77
N LEU A 4 -3.27 -15.52 -16.51
CA LEU A 4 -2.61 -14.67 -17.49
C LEU A 4 -1.12 -14.93 -17.44
N ASP A 5 -0.49 -15.14 -18.59
CA ASP A 5 0.96 -15.27 -18.74
C ASP A 5 1.49 -14.23 -19.74
N LEU A 6 2.70 -13.77 -19.45
CA LEU A 6 3.36 -12.73 -20.23
C LEU A 6 4.81 -13.09 -20.51
N GLU A 7 5.12 -13.34 -21.78
CA GLU A 7 6.45 -13.77 -22.21
C GLU A 7 7.04 -12.81 -23.24
N PRO A 8 8.31 -12.39 -23.08
CA PRO A 8 9.02 -11.67 -24.12
C PRO A 8 9.48 -12.63 -25.21
N PHE A 9 9.10 -12.39 -26.46
CA PHE A 9 9.54 -13.17 -27.61
C PHE A 9 9.71 -12.27 -28.84
N ASN A 10 10.85 -12.40 -29.52
CA ASN A 10 11.16 -11.67 -30.75
C ASN A 10 10.87 -10.15 -30.68
N ARG A 11 11.27 -9.49 -29.58
CA ARG A 11 11.05 -8.05 -29.28
C ARG A 11 9.59 -7.63 -29.08
N MET A 12 8.65 -8.57 -29.06
CA MET A 12 7.25 -8.33 -28.70
C MET A 12 6.92 -9.04 -27.39
N TRP A 13 5.81 -8.61 -26.79
CA TRP A 13 5.21 -9.28 -25.66
C TRP A 13 4.08 -10.19 -26.13
N HIS A 14 4.18 -11.46 -25.75
CA HIS A 14 3.17 -12.47 -26.03
C HIS A 14 2.29 -12.59 -24.79
N LEU A 15 0.99 -12.34 -24.96
CA LEU A 15 0.00 -12.48 -23.89
C LEU A 15 -0.80 -13.76 -24.12
N SER A 16 -0.95 -14.56 -23.08
CA SER A 16 -1.84 -15.72 -23.08
C SER A 16 -2.77 -15.73 -21.88
N GLU A 17 -3.94 -16.32 -22.07
CA GLU A 17 -4.94 -16.52 -21.03
C GLU A 17 -5.34 -17.99 -21.01
N ASN A 18 -5.10 -18.67 -19.88
CA ASN A 18 -5.33 -20.11 -19.73
C ASN A 18 -4.64 -20.97 -20.81
N GLY A 19 -3.48 -20.51 -21.30
CA GLY A 19 -2.72 -21.18 -22.36
C GLY A 19 -3.15 -20.80 -23.78
N GLU A 20 -4.24 -20.05 -23.97
CA GLU A 20 -4.65 -19.56 -25.28
C GLU A 20 -4.00 -18.20 -25.59
N SER A 21 -3.50 -18.03 -26.81
CA SER A 21 -2.85 -16.79 -27.25
C SER A 21 -3.86 -15.65 -27.37
N CYS A 22 -3.68 -14.57 -26.61
CA CYS A 22 -4.48 -13.35 -26.68
C CYS A 22 -3.92 -12.30 -27.62
N GLY A 23 -2.67 -12.46 -28.07
CA GLY A 23 -2.05 -11.56 -29.06
C GLY A 23 -0.58 -11.25 -28.77
N GLN A 24 0.00 -10.45 -29.68
CA GLN A 24 1.38 -9.98 -29.62
C GLN A 24 1.38 -8.45 -29.66
N PHE A 25 2.15 -7.83 -28.76
CA PHE A 25 2.12 -6.38 -28.56
C PHE A 25 3.53 -5.82 -28.41
N ASP A 26 3.80 -4.66 -29.01
CA ASP A 26 5.06 -3.94 -28.80
C ASP A 26 5.17 -3.38 -27.37
N VAL A 27 4.03 -3.00 -26.79
CA VAL A 27 3.94 -2.38 -25.46
C VAL A 27 2.75 -2.95 -24.70
N ILE A 28 2.92 -3.19 -23.40
CA ILE A 28 1.86 -3.63 -22.49
C ILE A 28 1.79 -2.70 -21.28
N ILE A 29 0.56 -2.36 -20.88
CA ILE A 29 0.27 -1.54 -19.70
C ILE A 29 -0.45 -2.40 -18.68
N ILE A 30 0.18 -2.64 -17.53
CA ILE A 30 -0.43 -3.40 -16.42
C ILE A 30 -0.96 -2.42 -15.37
N ALA A 31 -2.26 -2.17 -15.39
CA ALA A 31 -2.96 -1.29 -14.45
C ALA A 31 -3.66 -2.09 -13.33
N ARG A 32 -2.91 -2.96 -12.65
CA ARG A 32 -3.42 -3.81 -11.55
C ARG A 32 -2.65 -3.50 -10.26
N ASN A 33 -3.25 -3.81 -9.10
CA ASN A 33 -2.51 -3.73 -7.84
C ASN A 33 -1.32 -4.70 -7.83
N GLY A 34 -0.33 -4.43 -6.99
CA GLY A 34 0.91 -5.21 -6.93
C GLY A 34 0.68 -6.71 -6.68
N LYS A 35 -0.33 -7.11 -5.89
CA LYS A 35 -0.63 -8.53 -5.61
C LYS A 35 -1.06 -9.29 -6.86
N CYS A 36 -1.92 -8.68 -7.68
CA CYS A 36 -2.35 -9.28 -8.94
C CYS A 36 -1.23 -9.22 -10.00
N ALA A 37 -0.52 -8.10 -10.10
CA ALA A 37 0.56 -7.93 -11.08
C ALA A 37 1.79 -8.81 -10.78
N ASN A 38 2.00 -9.19 -9.52
CA ASN A 38 3.15 -10.00 -9.10
C ASN A 38 3.24 -11.35 -9.80
N ARG A 39 2.10 -11.94 -10.18
CA ARG A 39 2.08 -13.21 -10.93
C ARG A 39 2.74 -13.06 -12.30
N LEU A 40 2.56 -11.91 -12.93
CA LEU A 40 3.11 -11.58 -14.25
C LEU A 40 4.56 -11.07 -14.18
N LEU A 41 4.86 -10.22 -13.19
CA LEU A 41 6.08 -9.41 -13.17
C LEU A 41 7.10 -9.81 -12.08
N ARG A 42 6.83 -10.86 -11.29
CA ARG A 42 7.73 -11.39 -10.24
C ARG A 42 8.31 -10.29 -9.34
N MET A 43 7.44 -9.41 -8.86
CA MET A 43 7.76 -8.28 -7.98
C MET A 43 8.10 -8.70 -6.55
N GLN A 44 8.84 -7.84 -5.85
CA GLN A 44 9.01 -7.95 -4.40
C GLN A 44 7.98 -7.07 -3.68
N LEU A 45 6.92 -7.69 -3.16
CA LEU A 45 5.87 -6.96 -2.43
C LEU A 45 6.24 -6.73 -0.97
N SER A 46 5.99 -5.53 -0.47
CA SER A 46 6.08 -5.20 0.95
C SER A 46 4.72 -5.34 1.63
N SER A 47 4.71 -5.78 2.89
CA SER A 47 3.53 -5.76 3.74
C SER A 47 3.58 -4.54 4.66
N ILE A 48 2.48 -3.81 4.76
CA ILE A 48 2.33 -2.61 5.59
C ILE A 48 1.05 -2.77 6.40
N TRP A 49 1.13 -2.55 7.70
CA TRP A 49 -0.04 -2.35 8.56
C TRP A 49 -0.51 -0.90 8.52
N THR A 50 -1.82 -0.73 8.55
CA THR A 50 -2.50 0.55 8.70
C THR A 50 -3.27 0.56 10.01
N LEU A 51 -3.14 1.63 10.78
CA LEU A 51 -3.96 1.89 11.96
C LEU A 51 -4.66 3.23 11.78
N LEU A 52 -5.97 3.26 12.04
CA LEU A 52 -6.75 4.49 12.14
C LEU A 52 -7.06 4.74 13.62
N ALA A 53 -6.76 5.94 14.12
CA ALA A 53 -7.07 6.33 15.49
C ALA A 53 -7.82 7.66 15.49
N ALA A 54 -8.93 7.73 16.23
CA ALA A 54 -9.66 8.97 16.47
C ALA A 54 -9.42 9.42 17.91
N SER A 55 -9.22 10.72 18.12
CA SER A 55 -9.08 11.30 19.45
C SER A 55 -9.76 12.66 19.54
N GLU A 56 -10.46 12.89 20.64
CA GLU A 56 -11.03 14.19 20.99
C GLU A 56 -9.98 15.15 21.56
N ASP A 57 -8.82 14.64 22.03
CA ASP A 57 -7.73 15.46 22.53
C ASP A 57 -6.63 15.63 21.46
N PRO A 58 -6.46 16.83 20.88
CA PRO A 58 -5.42 17.12 19.89
C PRO A 58 -4.00 16.82 20.38
N ARG A 59 -3.78 16.88 21.70
CA ARG A 59 -2.43 16.83 22.30
C ARG A 59 -1.82 15.44 22.29
N LEU A 60 -2.66 14.39 22.24
CA LEU A 60 -2.19 13.00 22.26
C LEU A 60 -1.42 12.63 20.98
N LEU A 61 -1.67 13.31 19.86
CA LEU A 61 -1.13 12.97 18.54
C LEU A 61 -0.58 14.17 17.75
N GLY A 62 -0.75 15.40 18.26
CA GLY A 62 -0.47 16.66 17.54
C GLY A 62 1.01 17.00 17.26
N SER A 63 1.96 16.17 17.69
CA SER A 63 3.37 16.31 17.33
C SER A 63 4.03 14.95 17.19
N ALA A 64 4.87 14.78 16.17
CA ALA A 64 5.74 13.61 16.03
C ALA A 64 6.59 13.36 17.30
N ALA A 65 6.85 14.42 18.08
CA ALA A 65 7.57 14.35 19.36
C ALA A 65 6.76 13.72 20.51
N SER A 66 5.43 13.66 20.41
CA SER A 66 4.56 13.09 21.45
C SER A 66 4.54 11.56 21.45
N PHE A 67 5.09 10.92 20.42
CA PHE A 67 5.08 9.47 20.30
C PHE A 67 6.22 8.82 21.09
N LYS A 68 5.88 7.74 21.82
CA LYS A 68 6.91 6.91 22.47
C LYS A 68 7.86 6.32 21.42
N ALA A 69 9.14 6.24 21.75
CA ALA A 69 10.20 5.73 20.86
C ALA A 69 9.90 4.38 20.15
N PRO A 70 9.21 3.39 20.76
CA PRO A 70 8.84 2.17 20.06
C PRO A 70 7.89 2.40 18.87
N LEU A 71 6.98 3.37 18.99
CA LEU A 71 6.04 3.70 17.92
C LEU A 71 6.76 4.43 16.77
N LEU A 72 7.73 5.29 17.10
CA LEU A 72 8.61 5.92 16.10
C LEU A 72 9.43 4.90 15.28
N LYS A 73 9.77 3.74 15.86
CA LYS A 73 10.46 2.65 15.14
C LYS A 73 9.52 1.81 14.28
N ALA A 74 8.22 1.82 14.57
CA ALA A 74 7.23 1.00 13.88
C ALA A 74 6.52 1.76 12.76
N VAL A 75 6.38 3.08 12.87
CA VAL A 75 5.66 3.96 11.94
C VAL A 75 6.62 4.54 10.90
N SER A 76 6.27 4.42 9.62
CA SER A 76 6.99 5.07 8.52
C SER A 76 6.35 6.41 8.11
N TRP A 77 5.05 6.53 8.31
CA TRP A 77 4.29 7.71 7.94
C TRP A 77 3.03 7.83 8.79
N MET A 78 2.61 9.06 9.06
CA MET A 78 1.34 9.36 9.69
C MET A 78 0.76 10.66 9.14
N ALA A 79 -0.55 10.83 9.24
CA ALA A 79 -1.18 12.12 8.96
C ALA A 79 -2.53 12.28 9.64
N ASP A 80 -2.82 13.54 9.98
CA ASP A 80 -4.15 14.02 10.35
C ASP A 80 -5.03 14.04 9.08
N ASN A 81 -6.14 13.30 9.11
CA ASN A 81 -7.08 13.21 7.99
C ASN A 81 -8.01 14.44 7.93
N PRO A 82 -8.69 14.87 9.03
CA PRO A 82 -9.40 16.14 9.08
C PRO A 82 -8.57 17.32 8.59
N GLY A 83 -7.31 17.44 8.99
CA GLY A 83 -6.42 18.52 8.53
C GLY A 83 -6.22 18.59 7.01
N LYS A 84 -6.44 17.48 6.29
CA LYS A 84 -6.39 17.45 4.81
C LYS A 84 -7.69 17.90 4.15
N LEU A 85 -8.82 17.62 4.78
CA LEU A 85 -10.17 17.84 4.23
C LEU A 85 -10.77 19.17 4.68
N PHE A 86 -10.52 19.55 5.93
CA PHE A 86 -11.14 20.67 6.62
C PHE A 86 -10.04 21.52 7.25
N ARG A 87 -9.64 22.60 6.56
CA ARG A 87 -8.50 23.43 6.97
C ARG A 87 -8.70 24.20 8.30
N SER A 88 -9.88 24.19 8.94
CA SER A 88 -10.08 24.99 10.17
C SER A 88 -11.33 24.68 11.02
N GLN A 89 -11.85 23.45 11.08
CA GLN A 89 -12.87 23.13 12.10
C GLN A 89 -12.20 22.48 13.32
N SER A 90 -12.10 23.25 14.40
CA SER A 90 -11.46 22.85 15.67
C SER A 90 -12.29 21.91 16.54
N ASP A 91 -13.55 21.65 16.17
CA ASP A 91 -14.52 20.89 16.97
C ASP A 91 -14.74 19.45 16.48
N VAL A 92 -14.00 19.00 15.47
CA VAL A 92 -14.09 17.63 14.96
C VAL A 92 -12.98 16.77 15.59
N PRO A 93 -13.26 15.52 16.03
CA PRO A 93 -12.23 14.63 16.52
C PRO A 93 -11.06 14.49 15.53
N HIS A 94 -9.84 14.53 16.05
CA HIS A 94 -8.64 14.33 15.25
C HIS A 94 -8.54 12.86 14.85
N CYS A 95 -8.64 12.60 13.54
CA CYS A 95 -8.54 11.25 12.99
C CYS A 95 -7.20 11.07 12.27
N TRP A 96 -6.36 10.19 12.80
CA TRP A 96 -5.01 9.95 12.31
C TRP A 96 -4.90 8.61 11.61
N THR A 97 -4.25 8.61 10.44
CA THR A 97 -3.82 7.40 9.76
C THR A 97 -2.34 7.17 10.05
N PHE A 98 -1.97 5.95 10.44
CA PHE A 98 -0.59 5.51 10.60
C PHE A 98 -0.29 4.39 9.61
N PHE A 99 0.85 4.49 8.93
CA PHE A 99 1.42 3.39 8.17
C PHE A 99 2.69 2.88 8.85
N SER A 100 2.76 1.57 9.01
CA SER A 100 3.97 0.94 9.54
C SER A 100 5.13 0.98 8.55
N THR A 101 6.34 0.71 9.01
CA THR A 101 7.48 0.39 8.14
C THR A 101 7.29 -0.99 7.48
N ALA A 102 7.86 -1.18 6.29
CA ALA A 102 7.85 -2.49 5.63
C ALA A 102 8.51 -3.59 6.49
N ALA A 103 9.54 -3.24 7.27
CA ALA A 103 10.19 -4.16 8.19
C ALA A 103 9.27 -4.59 9.34
N TYR A 104 8.46 -3.67 9.89
CA TYR A 104 7.46 -4.01 10.90
C TYR A 104 6.38 -4.92 10.31
N GLY A 105 5.83 -4.55 9.14
CA GLY A 105 4.81 -5.34 8.46
C GLY A 105 5.28 -6.75 8.10
N LYS A 106 6.53 -6.91 7.63
CA LYS A 106 7.12 -8.23 7.34
C LYS A 106 7.19 -9.12 8.60
N ARG A 107 7.59 -8.58 9.76
CA ARG A 107 7.72 -9.34 11.02
C ARG A 107 6.39 -9.69 11.67
N LYS A 108 5.34 -8.90 11.42
CA LYS A 108 4.02 -9.03 12.04
C LYS A 108 2.93 -9.38 11.03
N LYS A 109 3.31 -9.95 9.89
CA LYS A 109 2.35 -10.36 8.87
C LYS A 109 1.52 -11.52 9.40
N VAL A 110 0.19 -11.41 9.34
CA VAL A 110 -0.72 -12.51 9.64
C VAL A 110 -1.06 -13.28 8.36
N PRO A 111 -1.49 -14.57 8.46
CA PRO A 111 -2.08 -15.29 7.34
C PRO A 111 -3.22 -14.48 6.73
N GLN A 112 -3.31 -14.46 5.40
CA GLN A 112 -4.36 -13.79 4.63
C GLN A 112 -5.30 -14.81 4.02
#